data_AF-A0A2N2ZNU7-F1
#
_entry.id   AF-A0A2N2ZNU7-F1
#
_cell.length_a   1.000
_cell.length_b   1.000
_cell.length_c   1.000
_cell.angle_alpha   90.00
_cell.angle_beta   90.00
_cell.angle_gamma   90.00
#
_symmetry.space_group_name_H-M   'P 1'
#
loop_
_entity.id
_entity.type
_entity.pdbx_description
1 polymer ?
#
loop_
_entity_poly.entity_id
_entity_poly.type
_entity_poly.pdbx_seq_one_letter_code
_entity_poly.pdbx_strand_id
1 'polypeptide(L)' 'NKVVIEIKTVEMFTDVHTAQVLTYLKLGNYKLGLLLNFYVKLFKNGIKRVIN' A
#
# COMPACT_ATOMS: atom_id res chain seq x y z
N ASN A 1 -12.23 -12.93 -3.46
CA ASN A 1 -11.23 -11.89 -3.76
C ASN A 1 -10.62 -11.37 -2.47
N LYS A 2 -9.28 -11.30 -2.39
CA LYS A 2 -8.54 -10.78 -1.22
C LYS A 2 -7.68 -9.59 -1.66
N VAL A 3 -7.53 -8.61 -0.79
CA VAL A 3 -6.72 -7.40 -1.01
C VAL A 3 -5.86 -7.17 0.22
N VAL A 4 -4.57 -6.94 0.03
CA VAL A 4 -3.66 -6.57 1.12
C VAL A 4 -3.79 -5.07 1.38
N ILE A 5 -3.98 -4.67 2.64
CA ILE A 5 -4.05 -3.27 3.04
C ILE A 5 -2.87 -2.96 3.95
N GLU A 6 -2.11 -1.93 3.61
CA GLU A 6 -1.01 -1.40 4.41
C GLU A 6 -1.31 0.07 4.73
N ILE A 7 -1.40 0.39 6.03
CA ILE A 7 -1.80 1.71 6.53
C ILE A 7 -0.57 2.47 7.01
N LYS A 8 -0.47 3.75 6.66
CA LYS A 8 0.60 4.66 7.09
C LYS A 8 0.04 6.03 7.50
N THR A 9 0.83 6.75 8.30
CA THR A 9 0.66 8.17 8.65
C THR A 9 2.01 8.85 8.49
N VAL A 10 2.41 9.10 7.24
CA VAL A 10 3.77 9.57 6.89
C VAL A 10 3.69 10.74 5.92
N GLU A 11 4.68 11.64 5.93
CA GLU A 11 4.67 12.81 5.03
C GLU A 11 4.62 12.42 3.55
N MET A 12 5.36 11.37 3.18
CA MET A 12 5.34 10.80 1.85
C MET A 12 5.63 9.31 1.88
N PHE A 13 5.22 8.61 0.83
CA PHE A 13 5.64 7.23 0.63
C PHE A 13 7.10 7.16 0.18
N THR A 14 7.80 6.14 0.66
CA THR A 14 9.13 5.74 0.18
C THR A 14 9.02 4.43 -0.59
N ASP A 15 10.08 4.07 -1.31
CA ASP A 15 10.15 2.80 -2.03
C ASP A 15 10.05 1.59 -1.09
N VAL A 16 10.56 1.72 0.15
CA VAL A 16 10.46 0.69 1.20
C VAL A 16 9.01 0.34 1.50
N HIS A 17 8.10 1.32 1.55
CA HIS A 17 6.68 1.04 1.78
C HIS A 17 6.06 0.23 0.62
N THR A 18 6.50 0.48 -0.61
CA THR A 18 6.02 -0.29 -1.78
C THR A 18 6.59 -1.71 -1.77
N ALA A 19 7.88 -1.86 -1.45
CA ALA A 19 8.54 -3.15 -1.33
C ALA A 19 7.89 -4.02 -0.23
N GLN A 20 7.50 -3.43 0.90
CA GLN A 20 6.78 -4.12 1.97
C GLN A 20 5.46 -4.76 1.45
N VAL A 21 4.66 -4.01 0.70
CA VAL A 21 3.41 -4.54 0.11
C VAL A 21 3.71 -5.65 -0.90
N LEU A 22 4.70 -5.46 -1.78
CA LEU A 22 5.09 -6.49 -2.76
C LEU A 22 5.49 -7.81 -2.09
N THR A 23 6.19 -7.75 -0.95
CA THR A 23 6.54 -8.93 -0.15
C THR A 23 5.28 -9.66 0.33
N TYR A 24 4.29 -8.95 0.88
CA TYR A 24 3.03 -9.57 1.30
C TYR A 24 2.23 -10.16 0.13
N LEU A 25 2.22 -9.50 -1.03
CA LEU A 25 1.56 -10.02 -2.23
C LEU A 25 2.20 -11.33 -2.68
N LYS A 26 3.53 -11.41 -2.73
CA LYS A 26 4.27 -12.61 -3.12
C LYS A 26 4.09 -13.75 -2.12
N LEU A 27 4.31 -13.50 -0.84
CA LEU A 27 4.22 -14.52 0.21
C LEU A 27 2.79 -15.05 0.40
N GLY A 28 1.79 -14.19 0.23
CA GLY A 28 0.39 -14.54 0.38
C GLY A 28 -0.30 -15.01 -0.91
N ASN A 29 0.42 -15.06 -2.04
CA ASN A 29 -0.13 -15.31 -3.37
C ASN A 29 -1.36 -14.42 -3.69
N TYR A 30 -1.24 -13.13 -3.34
CA TYR A 30 -2.27 -12.12 -3.57
C TYR A 30 -1.95 -11.26 -4.78
N LYS A 31 -2.99 -10.83 -5.51
CA LYS A 31 -2.84 -10.06 -6.76
C LYS A 31 -2.86 -8.54 -6.57
N LEU A 32 -3.39 -8.06 -5.44
CA LEU A 32 -3.67 -6.63 -5.25
C LEU A 32 -3.38 -6.19 -3.82
N GLY A 33 -2.64 -5.08 -3.71
CA GLY A 33 -2.40 -4.36 -2.47
C GLY A 33 -2.76 -2.88 -2.58
N LEU A 34 -3.15 -2.29 -1.46
CA LEU A 34 -3.36 -0.84 -1.30
C LEU A 34 -2.49 -0.32 -0.17
N LEU A 35 -1.67 0.67 -0.49
CA LEU A 35 -0.96 1.51 0.48
C LEU A 35 -1.86 2.71 0.77
N LEU A 36 -2.25 2.91 2.02
CA LEU A 36 -3.17 3.96 2.46
C LEU A 36 -2.46 4.90 3.42
N ASN A 37 -2.17 6.11 2.98
CA ASN A 37 -1.62 7.17 3.82
C ASN A 37 -2.75 8.05 4.37
N PHE A 38 -2.83 8.18 5.68
CA PHE A 38 -3.78 9.06 6.36
C PHE A 38 -3.19 10.43 6.71
N TYR A 39 -1.89 10.66 6.49
CA TYR A 39 -1.27 11.98 6.59
C TYR A 39 -1.45 12.77 5.28
N VAL A 40 -2.70 12.99 4.87
CA VAL A 40 -3.05 13.78 3.68
C VAL A 40 -4.35 14.54 3.90
N LYS A 41 -4.48 15.73 3.31
CA LYS A 41 -5.70 16.54 3.40
C LYS A 41 -6.91 15.87 2.72
N LEU A 42 -6.67 15.19 1.61
CA LEU A 42 -7.69 14.47 0.84
C LEU A 42 -7.27 13.01 0.74
N PHE A 43 -8.10 12.09 1.25
CA PHE A 43 -7.76 10.67 1.32
C PHE A 43 -7.40 10.06 -0.03
N LYS A 44 -8.04 10.48 -1.13
CA LYS A 44 -7.73 10.02 -2.49
C LYS A 44 -6.26 10.23 -2.89
N ASN A 45 -5.57 11.21 -2.30
CA ASN A 45 -4.15 11.49 -2.57
C ASN A 45 -3.22 10.56 -1.77
N GLY A 46 -3.73 9.89 -0.74
CA GLY A 46 -2.98 8.96 0.09
C GLY A 46 -3.07 7.51 -0.38
N ILE A 47 -3.75 7.23 -1.49
CA ILE A 47 -3.96 5.86 -1.98
C ILE A 47 -2.93 5.53 -3.06
N LYS A 48 -2.15 4.47 -2.86
CA LYS A 48 -1.29 3.87 -3.89
C LYS A 48 -1.68 2.42 -4.10
N ARG A 49 -2.00 2.07 -5.36
CA ARG A 49 -2.31 0.70 -5.77
C ARG A 49 -1.03 -0.04 -6.15
N VAL A 50 -0.87 -1.27 -5.68
CA VAL A 50 0.27 -2.15 -5.96
C VAL A 50 -0.25 -3.48 -6.50
N ILE A 51 0.34 -3.97 -7.59
CA ILE A 51 -0.06 -5.21 -8.29
C ILE A 51 1.17 -6.11 -8.38
N ASN A 52 0.98 -7.41 -8.17
CA ASN A 52 1.99 -8.47 -8.36
C ASN A 52 1.76 -9.20 -9.68
#